data_AF-A0A6J7NAM9-F1
#
_entry.id   AF-A0A6J7NAM9-F1
#
_cell.length_a   1.000
_cell.length_b   1.000
_cell.length_c   1.000
_cell.angle_alpha   90.00
_cell.angle_beta   90.00
_cell.angle_gamma   90.00
#
_symmetry.space_group_name_H-M   'P 1'
#
loop_
_entity.id
_entity.type
_entity.pdbx_description
1 polymer ?
#
loop_
_entity_poly.entity_id
_entity_poly.type
_entity_poly.pdbx_seq_one_letter_code
_entity_poly.pdbx_strand_id
1 'polypeptide(L)'
;MKFQRPALIIISTAAVVLAANGLNVDLSNNKFSTNFPAVVCPPTPSNLTTTISLPSSNTPLRRTGTKSLSFVPAQTLRYQQAKAPVIIESQGSTPIVWQTRKGIWAGATICSSLQSQQWFVGGTADVTSKGRLLIVNSGLSPAIVDLEIWNEIGAQPTKPITLKANSYSEFGLDALAPGSKELVIRALTRSGRVTSYMLDERGRGLKALGGDIINFAPRAERNIYIPAVAHTVRKVGSKSVELSHTLRLLVPGELDAHVTVNVLSTDGSFIPAGFENKLVKAGSVVSLELNPNLPTSKFGLHISSDEPLVASVYSPTFAEKKSDFIWSTSAPELSKITLATSGLSPQLIFIGGAIKLDIELKFDKGKRKIVNVRGEEIATIKIPAGVRSITFVKVAKGIYGAGLISSKSGYGYFPLAPGSVLTKSSVPLSNIRVLTP
;
A
#
# COMPACT_ATOMS: atom_id res chain seq x y z
N MET A 1 47.95 66.43 18.94
CA MET A 1 46.72 65.77 19.43
C MET A 1 45.62 65.86 18.36
N LYS A 2 45.53 64.91 17.41
CA LYS A 2 44.52 64.95 16.32
C LYS A 2 44.07 63.57 15.79
N PHE A 3 44.16 62.49 16.59
CA PHE A 3 43.75 61.14 16.15
C PHE A 3 42.69 60.45 17.03
N GLN A 4 42.16 61.12 18.06
CA GLN A 4 41.17 60.50 18.97
C GLN A 4 39.79 60.28 18.33
N ARG A 5 39.36 61.16 17.42
CA ARG A 5 38.01 61.08 16.79
C ARG A 5 37.84 59.90 15.80
N PRO A 6 38.76 59.62 14.85
CA PRO A 6 38.57 58.50 13.93
C PRO A 6 38.69 57.13 14.63
N ALA A 7 39.52 57.01 15.67
CA ALA A 7 39.65 55.77 16.43
C ALA A 7 38.36 55.42 17.20
N LEU A 8 37.70 56.42 17.79
CA LEU A 8 36.43 56.25 18.49
C LEU A 8 35.30 55.77 17.57
N ILE A 9 35.26 56.26 16.33
CA ILE A 9 34.26 55.85 15.33
C ILE A 9 34.49 54.40 14.89
N ILE A 10 35.75 54.00 14.66
CA ILE A 10 36.06 52.62 14.27
C ILE A 10 35.68 51.65 15.40
N ILE A 11 35.98 51.99 16.66
CA ILE A 11 35.63 51.18 17.82
C ILE A 11 34.12 51.09 18.00
N SER A 12 33.37 52.19 17.85
CA SER A 12 31.92 52.16 17.96
C SER A 12 31.28 51.34 16.84
N THR A 13 31.80 51.42 15.62
CA THR A 13 31.26 50.67 14.48
C THR A 13 31.56 49.18 14.62
N ALA A 14 32.77 48.82 15.07
CA ALA A 14 33.13 47.43 15.37
C ALA A 14 32.29 46.86 16.52
N ALA A 15 32.02 47.65 17.56
CA ALA A 15 31.17 47.24 18.67
C ALA A 15 29.71 47.03 18.23
N VAL A 16 29.16 47.89 17.36
CA VAL A 16 27.80 47.72 16.82
C VAL A 16 27.71 46.50 15.90
N VAL A 17 28.73 46.24 15.06
CA VAL A 17 28.75 45.04 14.20
C VAL A 17 28.90 43.77 15.02
N LEU A 18 29.73 43.77 16.06
CA LEU A 18 29.87 42.64 17.00
C LEU A 18 28.61 42.42 17.82
N ALA A 19 27.94 43.49 18.25
CA ALA A 19 26.65 43.40 18.96
C ALA A 19 25.53 42.91 18.03
N ALA A 20 25.47 43.39 16.78
CA ALA A 20 24.49 42.95 15.78
C ALA A 20 24.72 41.48 15.39
N ASN A 21 25.97 41.04 15.24
CA ASN A 21 26.29 39.64 14.99
C ASN A 21 26.09 38.76 16.23
N GLY A 22 26.35 39.26 17.44
CA GLY A 22 26.09 38.55 18.70
C GLY A 22 24.59 38.40 19.01
N LEU A 23 23.78 39.40 18.65
CA LEU A 23 22.31 39.36 18.80
C LEU A 23 21.63 38.51 17.72
N ASN A 24 22.25 38.32 16.55
CA ASN A 24 21.76 37.40 15.51
C ASN A 24 21.99 35.91 15.83
N VAL A 25 22.72 35.57 16.90
CA VAL A 25 22.96 34.17 17.31
C VAL A 25 21.80 33.59 18.14
N ASP A 26 20.78 34.38 18.48
CA ASP A 26 19.56 33.90 19.16
C ASP A 26 18.32 33.89 18.24
N LEU A 27 18.53 33.69 16.94
CA LEU A 27 17.47 33.20 16.05
C LEU A 27 17.16 31.76 16.45
N SER A 28 16.13 31.62 17.30
CA SER A 28 15.51 30.38 17.76
C SER A 28 15.82 29.18 16.85
N ASN A 29 16.67 28.27 17.32
CA ASN A 29 16.79 26.95 16.73
C ASN A 29 15.40 26.29 16.85
N ASN A 30 14.59 26.37 15.79
CA ASN A 30 13.33 25.65 15.70
C ASN A 30 13.64 24.17 15.88
N LYS A 31 13.43 23.65 17.08
CA LYS A 31 13.57 22.22 17.37
C LYS A 31 12.48 21.51 16.59
N PHE A 32 12.86 20.61 15.71
CA PHE A 32 11.91 19.78 14.98
C PHE A 32 11.87 18.39 15.61
N SER A 33 10.67 17.88 15.87
CA SER A 33 10.46 16.49 16.24
C SER A 33 10.24 15.69 14.97
N THR A 34 11.04 14.65 14.77
CA THR A 34 10.85 13.69 13.68
C THR A 34 10.28 12.40 14.24
N ASN A 35 9.14 11.95 13.74
CA ASN A 35 8.54 10.69 14.16
C ASN A 35 7.90 9.96 12.98
N PHE A 36 7.90 8.64 13.04
CA PHE A 36 7.09 7.81 12.14
C PHE A 36 5.66 7.73 12.71
N PRO A 37 4.64 8.18 11.97
CA PRO A 37 3.26 7.93 12.37
C PRO A 37 3.01 6.43 12.58
N ALA A 38 2.22 6.10 13.60
CA ALA A 38 1.74 4.73 13.80
C ALA A 38 0.97 4.25 12.57
N VAL A 39 1.11 2.96 12.26
CA VAL A 39 0.40 2.29 11.16
C VAL A 39 -0.83 1.58 11.70
N VAL A 40 -1.88 1.52 10.91
CA VAL A 40 -3.14 0.85 11.21
C VAL A 40 -3.20 -0.41 10.37
N CYS A 41 -3.58 -1.55 10.92
CA CYS A 41 -3.80 -2.79 10.18
C CYS A 41 -5.31 -3.04 10.01
N PRO A 42 -5.77 -3.77 8.96
CA PRO A 42 -7.19 -4.05 8.77
C PRO A 42 -7.77 -4.83 9.97
N PRO A 43 -9.09 -4.70 10.27
CA PRO A 43 -9.77 -5.60 11.20
C PRO A 43 -9.75 -7.05 10.70
N THR A 44 -10.20 -7.99 11.52
CA THR A 44 -10.45 -9.38 11.12
C THR A 44 -11.95 -9.55 10.87
N PRO A 45 -12.39 -9.63 9.59
CA PRO A 45 -13.77 -9.96 9.25
C PRO A 45 -14.22 -11.31 9.81
N SER A 46 -15.53 -11.50 9.89
CA SER A 46 -16.12 -12.77 10.35
C SER A 46 -15.65 -13.95 9.49
N ASN A 47 -15.34 -15.07 10.14
CA ASN A 47 -14.85 -16.31 9.52
C ASN A 47 -13.45 -16.23 8.86
N LEU A 48 -12.71 -15.14 9.09
CA LEU A 48 -11.31 -15.00 8.68
C LEU A 48 -10.37 -15.11 9.88
N THR A 49 -9.12 -15.44 9.57
CA THR A 49 -8.00 -15.37 10.50
C THR A 49 -7.00 -14.35 9.97
N THR A 50 -6.55 -13.43 10.83
CA THR A 50 -5.57 -12.40 10.46
C THR A 50 -4.32 -12.57 11.29
N THR A 51 -3.17 -12.65 10.63
CA THR A 51 -1.85 -12.67 11.28
C THR A 51 -1.04 -11.48 10.76
N ILE A 52 -0.45 -10.71 11.67
CA ILE A 52 0.38 -9.54 11.35
C ILE A 52 1.83 -9.85 11.69
N SER A 53 2.71 -9.65 10.72
CA SER A 53 4.16 -9.80 10.89
C SER A 53 4.72 -8.52 11.51
N LEU A 54 5.33 -8.64 12.69
CA LEU A 54 5.86 -7.51 13.45
C LEU A 54 7.40 -7.45 13.38
N PRO A 55 7.99 -6.24 13.43
CA PRO A 55 9.44 -6.07 13.36
C PRO A 55 10.18 -6.54 14.62
N SER A 56 9.49 -6.56 15.77
CA SER A 56 10.02 -6.97 17.07
C SER A 56 8.91 -7.56 17.96
N SER A 57 9.26 -8.46 18.88
CA SER A 57 8.33 -8.89 19.94
C SER A 57 7.95 -7.75 20.87
N ASN A 58 8.80 -6.73 20.99
CA ASN A 58 8.53 -5.55 21.82
C ASN A 58 7.83 -4.43 21.03
N THR A 59 7.38 -4.69 19.81
CA THR A 59 6.65 -3.67 19.02
C THR A 59 5.40 -3.23 19.78
N PRO A 60 5.27 -1.93 20.11
CA PRO A 60 4.09 -1.42 20.81
C PRO A 60 2.88 -1.47 19.89
N LEU A 61 1.76 -1.99 20.41
CA LEU A 61 0.48 -2.01 19.70
C LEU A 61 -0.68 -1.70 20.63
N ARG A 62 -1.79 -1.24 20.05
CA ARG A 62 -3.09 -1.12 20.73
C ARG A 62 -4.22 -1.45 19.77
N ARG A 63 -5.39 -1.75 20.29
CA ARG A 63 -6.60 -2.02 19.49
C ARG A 63 -7.45 -0.75 19.39
N THR A 64 -8.23 -0.60 18.34
CA THR A 64 -9.32 0.40 18.32
C THR A 64 -10.49 -0.08 19.17
N GLY A 65 -11.35 0.83 19.62
CA GLY A 65 -12.55 0.53 20.39
C GLY A 65 -12.30 0.24 21.88
N THR A 66 -11.06 0.35 22.35
CA THR A 66 -10.71 0.24 23.78
C THR A 66 -10.76 1.61 24.45
N LYS A 67 -11.14 1.63 25.75
CA LYS A 67 -11.08 2.85 26.57
C LYS A 67 -9.65 3.32 26.80
N SER A 68 -8.72 2.38 27.00
CA SER A 68 -7.30 2.69 27.11
C SER A 68 -6.69 2.95 25.73
N LEU A 69 -5.88 4.01 25.65
CA LEU A 69 -5.09 4.40 24.48
C LEU A 69 -3.62 4.01 24.63
N SER A 70 -3.25 3.37 25.74
CA SER A 70 -1.87 2.95 26.00
C SER A 70 -1.46 1.83 25.04
N PHE A 71 -0.24 1.93 24.53
CA PHE A 71 0.39 0.87 23.76
C PHE A 71 0.99 -0.18 24.68
N VAL A 72 0.81 -1.44 24.32
CA VAL A 72 1.39 -2.59 25.02
C VAL A 72 2.33 -3.35 24.08
N PRO A 73 3.43 -3.92 24.57
CA PRO A 73 4.29 -4.77 23.75
C PRO A 73 3.52 -5.96 23.18
N ALA A 74 3.74 -6.28 21.91
CA ALA A 74 3.07 -7.40 21.26
C ALA A 74 3.40 -8.77 21.87
N GLN A 75 4.60 -8.92 22.45
CA GLN A 75 5.18 -10.16 22.99
C GLN A 75 5.33 -11.29 21.96
N THR A 76 5.16 -10.99 20.67
CA THR A 76 5.28 -11.95 19.56
C THR A 76 5.76 -11.23 18.30
N LEU A 77 6.45 -11.96 17.43
CA LEU A 77 6.78 -11.49 16.08
C LEU A 77 5.63 -11.70 15.08
N ARG A 78 4.64 -12.51 15.45
CA ARG A 78 3.44 -12.79 14.65
C ARG A 78 2.21 -12.59 15.51
N TYR A 79 1.55 -11.46 15.34
CA TYR A 79 0.37 -11.12 16.11
C TYR A 79 -0.87 -11.70 15.45
N GLN A 80 -1.54 -12.63 16.15
CA GLN A 80 -2.82 -13.17 15.73
C GLN A 80 -3.93 -12.19 16.16
N GLN A 81 -4.53 -11.50 15.19
CA GLN A 81 -5.52 -10.48 15.47
C GLN A 81 -6.91 -11.08 15.65
N ALA A 82 -7.58 -10.72 16.75
CA ALA A 82 -8.91 -11.20 17.07
C ALA A 82 -10.00 -10.64 16.13
N LYS A 83 -10.42 -9.39 16.34
CA LYS A 83 -11.50 -8.74 15.56
C LYS A 83 -11.19 -7.28 15.24
N ALA A 84 -10.98 -6.47 16.28
CA ALA A 84 -10.72 -5.05 16.12
C ALA A 84 -9.39 -4.79 15.38
N PRO A 85 -9.33 -3.73 14.56
CA PRO A 85 -8.09 -3.22 13.98
C PRO A 85 -7.03 -2.95 15.05
N VAL A 86 -5.76 -3.12 14.67
CA VAL A 86 -4.61 -2.85 15.53
C VAL A 86 -3.83 -1.66 14.97
N ILE A 87 -3.41 -0.79 15.88
CA ILE A 87 -2.53 0.35 15.63
C ILE A 87 -1.17 0.00 16.20
N ILE A 88 -0.12 0.18 15.40
CA ILE A 88 1.23 -0.32 15.65
C ILE A 88 2.23 0.81 15.52
N GLU A 89 3.10 0.96 16.52
CA GLU A 89 4.26 1.83 16.45
C GLU A 89 5.45 1.05 15.89
N SER A 90 5.56 1.01 14.57
CA SER A 90 6.52 0.14 13.87
C SER A 90 7.87 0.81 13.54
N GLN A 91 8.07 2.07 13.95
CA GLN A 91 9.33 2.83 13.81
C GLN A 91 9.89 2.78 12.37
N GLY A 92 9.02 2.97 11.37
CA GLY A 92 9.40 2.96 9.94
C GLY A 92 9.48 1.58 9.28
N SER A 93 9.36 0.49 10.03
CA SER A 93 9.13 -0.84 9.45
C SER A 93 7.67 -0.99 9.04
N THR A 94 7.39 -1.67 7.93
CA THR A 94 6.03 -1.91 7.44
C THR A 94 5.59 -3.32 7.82
N PRO A 95 4.59 -3.49 8.70
CA PRO A 95 4.01 -4.79 9.00
C PRO A 95 3.24 -5.35 7.80
N ILE A 96 3.47 -6.62 7.48
CA ILE A 96 2.68 -7.34 6.48
C ILE A 96 1.55 -8.09 7.17
N VAL A 97 0.35 -7.95 6.65
CA VAL A 97 -0.85 -8.64 7.09
C VAL A 97 -1.11 -9.81 6.16
N TRP A 98 -1.41 -10.95 6.76
CA TRP A 98 -1.86 -12.16 6.09
C TRP A 98 -3.25 -12.52 6.60
N GLN A 99 -4.25 -12.46 5.73
CA GLN A 99 -5.61 -12.89 6.06
C GLN A 99 -5.93 -14.19 5.34
N THR A 100 -6.57 -15.12 6.04
CA THR A 100 -6.98 -16.38 5.42
C THR A 100 -8.38 -16.76 5.84
N ARG A 101 -9.11 -17.30 4.86
CA ARG A 101 -10.25 -18.16 5.11
C ARG A 101 -9.79 -19.59 5.00
N LYS A 102 -9.79 -20.32 6.11
CA LYS A 102 -9.22 -21.67 6.21
C LYS A 102 -9.71 -22.57 5.06
N GLY A 103 -8.78 -23.04 4.23
CA GLY A 103 -9.08 -23.94 3.11
C GLY A 103 -9.80 -23.28 1.93
N ILE A 104 -10.11 -21.98 1.94
CA ILE A 104 -10.91 -21.31 0.90
C ILE A 104 -10.14 -20.22 0.13
N TRP A 105 -9.47 -19.30 0.80
CA TRP A 105 -8.64 -18.31 0.11
C TRP A 105 -7.65 -17.69 1.11
N ALA A 106 -6.65 -16.98 0.60
CA ALA A 106 -5.78 -16.14 1.41
C ALA A 106 -5.50 -14.84 0.70
N GLY A 107 -5.09 -13.81 1.43
CA GLY A 107 -4.78 -12.50 0.88
C GLY A 107 -3.76 -11.77 1.74
N ALA A 108 -3.02 -10.86 1.12
CA ALA A 108 -2.01 -10.09 1.81
C ALA A 108 -2.27 -8.59 1.64
N THR A 109 -1.83 -7.82 2.63
CA THR A 109 -1.76 -6.36 2.53
C THR A 109 -0.70 -5.82 3.48
N ILE A 110 -0.48 -4.52 3.44
CA ILE A 110 0.42 -3.82 4.37
C ILE A 110 -0.39 -2.96 5.33
N CYS A 111 0.11 -2.79 6.55
CA CYS A 111 -0.44 -1.76 7.43
C CYS A 111 0.09 -0.40 7.02
N SER A 112 -0.79 0.60 6.90
CA SER A 112 -0.42 1.96 6.53
C SER A 112 -0.78 2.98 7.60
N SER A 113 -0.06 4.09 7.62
CA SER A 113 -0.44 5.29 8.37
C SER A 113 -1.64 5.98 7.72
N LEU A 114 -2.04 7.11 8.30
CA LEU A 114 -3.08 8.00 7.75
C LEU A 114 -2.93 8.20 6.24
N GLN A 115 -4.03 8.05 5.52
CA GLN A 115 -4.14 8.31 4.09
C GLN A 115 -5.14 9.44 3.82
N SER A 116 -4.75 10.43 3.03
CA SER A 116 -5.65 11.49 2.57
C SER A 116 -6.68 10.95 1.57
N GLN A 117 -6.24 10.02 0.72
CA GLN A 117 -7.10 9.29 -0.20
C GLN A 117 -6.57 7.86 -0.40
N GLN A 118 -7.45 6.92 -0.72
CA GLN A 118 -7.10 5.55 -1.09
C GLN A 118 -8.01 5.07 -2.22
N TRP A 119 -7.42 4.62 -3.32
CA TRP A 119 -8.13 4.07 -4.47
C TRP A 119 -8.06 2.55 -4.45
N PHE A 120 -9.21 1.89 -4.47
CA PHE A 120 -9.32 0.45 -4.58
C PHE A 120 -9.88 0.10 -5.96
N VAL A 121 -9.06 -0.54 -6.79
CA VAL A 121 -9.45 -0.97 -8.14
C VAL A 121 -9.69 -2.47 -8.08
N GLY A 122 -10.95 -2.90 -8.13
CA GLY A 122 -11.29 -4.31 -7.98
C GLY A 122 -12.60 -4.54 -7.24
N GLY A 123 -12.99 -5.81 -7.09
CA GLY A 123 -14.22 -6.18 -6.39
C GLY A 123 -15.44 -6.30 -7.30
N THR A 124 -16.51 -6.86 -6.75
CA THR A 124 -17.85 -6.91 -7.35
C THR A 124 -18.88 -6.66 -6.25
N ALA A 125 -20.06 -6.22 -6.63
CA ALA A 125 -21.24 -6.05 -5.79
C ALA A 125 -22.47 -6.77 -6.39
N ASP A 126 -22.24 -7.71 -7.31
CA ASP A 126 -23.27 -8.61 -7.82
C ASP A 126 -23.68 -9.66 -6.76
N VAL A 127 -24.63 -10.54 -7.13
CA VAL A 127 -25.18 -11.58 -6.26
C VAL A 127 -24.15 -12.59 -5.72
N THR A 128 -22.94 -12.60 -6.26
CA THR A 128 -21.83 -13.44 -5.78
C THR A 128 -20.99 -12.75 -4.72
N SER A 129 -21.12 -11.44 -4.55
CA SER A 129 -20.28 -10.65 -3.66
C SER A 129 -20.52 -10.98 -2.20
N LYS A 130 -19.41 -11.12 -1.47
CA LYS A 130 -19.31 -11.10 -0.01
C LYS A 130 -18.21 -10.11 0.43
N GLY A 131 -17.83 -9.23 -0.50
CA GLY A 131 -16.76 -8.27 -0.31
C GLY A 131 -17.13 -7.17 0.68
N ARG A 132 -16.11 -6.55 1.28
CA ARG A 132 -16.26 -5.57 2.35
C ARG A 132 -15.28 -4.42 2.18
N LEU A 133 -15.74 -3.20 2.42
CA LEU A 133 -14.91 -2.03 2.66
C LEU A 133 -14.82 -1.79 4.17
N LEU A 134 -13.60 -1.77 4.69
CA LEU A 134 -13.27 -1.64 6.10
C LEU A 134 -12.63 -0.28 6.30
N ILE A 135 -13.23 0.59 7.11
CA ILE A 135 -12.72 1.94 7.34
C ILE A 135 -12.42 2.12 8.83
N VAL A 136 -11.20 2.52 9.15
CA VAL A 136 -10.70 2.63 10.52
C VAL A 136 -10.35 4.08 10.82
N ASN A 137 -10.92 4.64 11.88
CA ASN A 137 -10.51 5.91 12.46
C ASN A 137 -9.63 5.64 13.69
N SER A 138 -8.32 5.78 13.53
CA SER A 138 -7.35 5.63 14.61
C SER A 138 -7.22 6.89 15.49
N GLY A 139 -7.88 7.99 15.09
CA GLY A 139 -7.82 9.28 15.75
C GLY A 139 -8.66 9.36 17.03
N LEU A 140 -8.47 10.44 17.78
CA LEU A 140 -9.18 10.71 19.04
C LEU A 140 -10.43 11.59 18.86
N SER A 141 -10.71 12.00 17.62
CA SER A 141 -11.87 12.79 17.23
C SER A 141 -12.66 12.03 16.15
N PRO A 142 -13.95 12.35 15.95
CA PRO A 142 -14.70 11.84 14.80
C PRO A 142 -13.99 12.14 13.48
N ALA A 143 -14.15 11.25 12.52
CA ALA A 143 -13.58 11.37 11.18
C ALA A 143 -14.70 11.35 10.13
N ILE A 144 -14.49 12.06 9.03
CA ILE A 144 -15.41 12.11 7.89
C ILE A 144 -14.67 11.63 6.65
N VAL A 145 -15.27 10.68 5.95
CA VAL A 145 -14.74 10.07 4.73
C VAL A 145 -15.81 10.11 3.65
N ASP A 146 -15.48 10.66 2.50
CA ASP A 146 -16.35 10.59 1.33
C ASP A 146 -15.96 9.36 0.51
N LEU A 147 -16.93 8.47 0.28
CA LEU A 147 -16.77 7.32 -0.59
C LEU A 147 -17.29 7.65 -1.97
N GLU A 148 -16.38 7.77 -2.92
CA GLU A 148 -16.71 7.91 -4.33
C GLU A 148 -16.58 6.56 -5.01
N ILE A 149 -17.59 6.16 -5.76
CA ILE A 149 -17.71 4.82 -6.31
C ILE A 149 -17.97 4.93 -7.80
N TRP A 150 -17.27 4.15 -8.59
CA TRP A 150 -17.52 3.97 -10.02
C TRP A 150 -17.79 2.50 -10.29
N ASN A 151 -18.65 2.25 -11.26
CA ASN A 151 -18.91 0.92 -11.80
C ASN A 151 -18.92 0.93 -13.33
N GLU A 152 -19.32 -0.18 -13.94
CA GLU A 152 -19.37 -0.35 -15.39
C GLU A 152 -20.30 0.64 -16.13
N ILE A 153 -21.28 1.24 -15.43
CA ILE A 153 -22.21 2.23 -16.01
C ILE A 153 -21.83 3.68 -15.71
N GLY A 154 -20.84 3.91 -14.83
CA GLY A 154 -20.31 5.25 -14.54
C GLY A 154 -20.14 5.56 -13.06
N ALA A 155 -19.94 6.84 -12.76
CA ALA A 155 -19.87 7.35 -11.40
C ALA A 155 -21.21 7.17 -10.66
N GLN A 156 -21.13 6.71 -9.40
CA GLN A 156 -22.25 6.53 -8.50
C GLN A 156 -22.31 7.67 -7.48
N PRO A 157 -23.46 7.93 -6.84
CA PRO A 157 -23.58 8.98 -5.83
C PRO A 157 -22.56 8.80 -4.70
N THR A 158 -21.82 9.87 -4.41
CA THR A 158 -20.86 9.90 -3.30
C THR A 158 -21.56 9.68 -1.95
N LYS A 159 -20.97 8.82 -1.12
CA LYS A 159 -21.50 8.48 0.20
C LYS A 159 -20.60 9.03 1.32
N PRO A 160 -21.01 10.07 2.04
CA PRO A 160 -20.27 10.55 3.19
C PRO A 160 -20.47 9.61 4.39
N ILE A 161 -19.37 9.24 5.04
CA ILE A 161 -19.34 8.33 6.19
C ILE A 161 -18.69 9.04 7.38
N THR A 162 -19.40 9.05 8.50
CA THR A 162 -18.89 9.56 9.78
C THR A 162 -18.48 8.40 10.68
N LEU A 163 -17.24 8.40 11.14
CA LEU A 163 -16.68 7.41 12.05
C LEU A 163 -16.45 8.03 13.42
N LYS A 164 -16.83 7.32 14.48
CA LYS A 164 -16.52 7.74 15.85
C LYS A 164 -15.00 7.72 16.07
N ALA A 165 -14.53 8.47 17.07
CA ALA A 165 -13.13 8.40 17.51
C ALA A 165 -12.74 6.96 17.88
N ASN A 166 -11.50 6.57 17.59
CA ASN A 166 -10.91 5.28 17.93
C ASN A 166 -11.83 4.09 17.59
N SER A 167 -12.41 4.08 16.40
CA SER A 167 -13.40 3.08 15.98
C SER A 167 -13.18 2.63 14.54
N TYR A 168 -13.97 1.66 14.09
CA TYR A 168 -14.00 1.24 12.69
C TYR A 168 -15.42 0.90 12.28
N SER A 169 -15.66 0.90 10.98
CA SER A 169 -16.91 0.42 10.38
C SER A 169 -16.61 -0.47 9.18
N GLU A 170 -17.56 -1.35 8.89
CA GLU A 170 -17.50 -2.32 7.83
C GLU A 170 -18.75 -2.15 6.96
N PHE A 171 -18.55 -2.03 5.65
CA PHE A 171 -19.60 -1.84 4.66
C PHE A 171 -19.51 -2.96 3.63
N GLY A 172 -20.62 -3.65 3.36
CA GLY A 172 -20.69 -4.62 2.26
C GLY A 172 -20.58 -3.91 0.91
N LEU A 173 -19.83 -4.49 -0.04
CA LEU A 173 -19.74 -3.92 -1.39
C LEU A 173 -21.09 -3.95 -2.11
N ASP A 174 -21.86 -5.02 -1.89
CA ASP A 174 -23.24 -5.20 -2.33
C ASP A 174 -24.18 -4.10 -1.82
N ALA A 175 -23.99 -3.61 -0.59
CA ALA A 175 -24.73 -2.47 -0.06
C ALA A 175 -24.22 -1.11 -0.61
N LEU A 176 -22.92 -1.02 -0.94
CA LEU A 176 -22.32 0.20 -1.47
C LEU A 176 -22.69 0.43 -2.94
N ALA A 177 -22.75 -0.60 -3.77
CA ALA A 177 -23.04 -0.48 -5.21
C ALA A 177 -23.82 -1.69 -5.76
N PRO A 178 -25.06 -1.93 -5.31
CA PRO A 178 -25.81 -3.15 -5.58
C PRO A 178 -25.83 -3.54 -7.07
N GLY A 179 -25.53 -4.80 -7.37
CA GLY A 179 -25.62 -5.37 -8.73
C GLY A 179 -24.43 -5.07 -9.64
N SER A 180 -23.49 -4.19 -9.23
CA SER A 180 -22.34 -3.81 -10.04
C SER A 180 -21.35 -4.97 -10.19
N LYS A 181 -20.90 -5.27 -11.41
CA LYS A 181 -19.91 -6.32 -11.67
C LYS A 181 -18.48 -5.82 -11.55
N GLU A 182 -18.29 -4.54 -11.80
CA GLU A 182 -16.99 -3.88 -11.80
C GLU A 182 -17.02 -2.70 -10.86
N LEU A 183 -16.00 -2.58 -10.03
CA LEU A 183 -15.93 -1.53 -9.02
C LEU A 183 -14.56 -0.88 -8.98
N VAL A 184 -14.60 0.42 -8.78
CA VAL A 184 -13.51 1.22 -8.26
C VAL A 184 -14.07 2.11 -7.15
N ILE A 185 -13.41 2.12 -6.00
CA ILE A 185 -13.83 2.92 -4.84
C ILE A 185 -12.67 3.82 -4.42
N ARG A 186 -12.93 5.13 -4.32
CA ARG A 186 -12.03 6.09 -3.68
C ARG A 186 -12.58 6.45 -2.31
N ALA A 187 -11.78 6.19 -1.27
CA ALA A 187 -12.03 6.70 0.06
C ALA A 187 -11.25 8.01 0.24
N LEU A 188 -11.94 9.14 0.28
CA LEU A 188 -11.36 10.47 0.47
C LEU A 188 -11.56 10.93 1.93
N THR A 189 -10.47 11.09 2.67
CA THR A 189 -10.52 11.51 4.07
C THR A 189 -10.62 13.03 4.17
N ARG A 190 -11.79 13.54 4.57
CA ARG A 190 -11.99 14.99 4.79
C ARG A 190 -11.43 15.46 6.12
N SER A 191 -11.55 14.63 7.15
CA SER A 191 -11.07 14.93 8.50
C SER A 191 -10.79 13.66 9.30
N GLY A 192 -9.91 13.78 10.29
CA GLY A 192 -9.53 12.68 11.18
C GLY A 192 -8.34 11.85 10.70
N ARG A 193 -8.10 10.71 11.35
CA ARG A 193 -6.99 9.80 11.04
C ARG A 193 -7.53 8.48 10.51
N VAL A 194 -7.77 8.43 9.21
CA VAL A 194 -8.44 7.31 8.54
C VAL A 194 -7.46 6.44 7.76
N THR A 195 -7.73 5.14 7.79
CA THR A 195 -7.16 4.14 6.88
C THR A 195 -8.27 3.17 6.48
N SER A 196 -8.30 2.80 5.20
CA SER A 196 -9.29 1.94 4.58
C SER A 196 -8.64 0.68 4.01
N TYR A 197 -9.41 -0.41 3.95
CA TYR A 197 -9.03 -1.69 3.37
C TYR A 197 -10.22 -2.29 2.63
N MET A 198 -9.99 -2.94 1.50
CA MET A 198 -11.05 -3.56 0.71
C MET A 198 -10.78 -5.04 0.50
N LEU A 199 -11.77 -5.86 0.83
CA LEU A 199 -11.78 -7.30 0.65
C LEU A 199 -12.73 -7.64 -0.49
N ASP A 200 -12.26 -8.39 -1.48
CA ASP A 200 -13.12 -9.06 -2.47
C ASP A 200 -13.25 -10.53 -2.06
N GLU A 201 -14.45 -10.96 -1.73
CA GLU A 201 -14.75 -12.37 -1.51
C GLU A 201 -15.97 -12.72 -2.36
N ARG A 202 -15.94 -13.88 -3.02
CA ARG A 202 -17.02 -14.30 -3.91
C ARG A 202 -17.54 -15.69 -3.55
N GLY A 203 -18.85 -15.88 -3.68
CA GLY A 203 -19.50 -17.17 -3.46
C GLY A 203 -20.83 -17.30 -4.19
N ARG A 204 -21.23 -18.52 -4.51
CA ARG A 204 -22.53 -18.85 -5.12
C ARG A 204 -23.19 -19.95 -4.31
N GLY A 205 -24.22 -19.59 -3.53
CA GLY A 205 -24.80 -20.50 -2.53
C GLY A 205 -23.72 -20.97 -1.54
N LEU A 206 -23.55 -22.30 -1.44
CA LEU A 206 -22.53 -22.94 -0.60
C LEU A 206 -21.14 -23.03 -1.27
N LYS A 207 -21.04 -22.76 -2.57
CA LYS A 207 -19.78 -22.82 -3.30
C LYS A 207 -18.98 -21.54 -3.11
N ALA A 208 -17.77 -21.65 -2.56
CA ALA A 208 -16.82 -20.54 -2.54
C ALA A 208 -16.17 -20.37 -3.91
N LEU A 209 -16.00 -19.11 -4.36
CA LEU A 209 -15.38 -18.77 -5.64
C LEU A 209 -13.98 -18.15 -5.49
N GLY A 210 -13.55 -17.88 -4.26
CA GLY A 210 -12.25 -17.30 -3.93
C GLY A 210 -12.37 -15.99 -3.17
N GLY A 211 -11.23 -15.40 -2.86
CA GLY A 211 -11.16 -14.09 -2.23
C GLY A 211 -9.73 -13.55 -2.15
N ASP A 212 -9.59 -12.23 -2.11
CA ASP A 212 -8.32 -11.56 -1.90
C ASP A 212 -8.53 -10.15 -1.35
N ILE A 213 -7.47 -9.57 -0.79
CA ILE A 213 -7.43 -8.17 -0.35
C ILE A 213 -6.98 -7.29 -1.52
N ILE A 214 -7.81 -6.29 -1.85
CA ILE A 214 -7.44 -5.28 -2.84
C ILE A 214 -6.60 -4.22 -2.13
N ASN A 215 -5.32 -4.16 -2.48
CA ASN A 215 -4.42 -3.13 -1.98
C ASN A 215 -4.73 -1.78 -2.63
N PHE A 216 -4.55 -0.69 -1.90
CA PHE A 216 -4.89 0.64 -2.42
C PHE A 216 -3.78 1.23 -3.29
N ALA A 217 -4.18 2.01 -4.30
CA ALA A 217 -3.33 2.98 -4.96
C ALA A 217 -3.48 4.36 -4.26
N PRO A 218 -2.40 5.11 -4.02
CA PRO A 218 -2.46 6.38 -3.29
C PRO A 218 -3.05 7.54 -4.12
N ARG A 219 -3.08 7.43 -5.45
CA ARG A 219 -3.61 8.43 -6.38
C ARG A 219 -3.76 7.84 -7.79
N ALA A 220 -4.48 8.54 -8.66
CA ALA A 220 -4.45 8.30 -10.10
C ALA A 220 -3.13 8.84 -10.69
N GLU A 221 -2.54 8.11 -11.65
CA GLU A 221 -1.26 8.44 -12.27
C GLU A 221 -1.30 8.16 -13.78
N ARG A 222 -0.43 8.84 -14.53
CA ARG A 222 -0.25 8.64 -15.98
C ARG A 222 0.67 7.45 -16.32
N ASN A 223 1.50 7.04 -15.36
CA ASN A 223 2.39 5.90 -15.48
C ASN A 223 2.14 4.98 -14.28
N ILE A 224 1.59 3.80 -14.54
CA ILE A 224 1.25 2.83 -13.51
C ILE A 224 2.09 1.58 -13.70
N TYR A 225 2.65 1.10 -12.60
CA TYR A 225 3.46 -0.10 -12.58
C TYR A 225 2.79 -1.15 -11.69
N ILE A 226 2.40 -2.27 -12.28
CA ILE A 226 1.79 -3.41 -11.59
C ILE A 226 2.79 -4.57 -11.62
N PRO A 227 3.69 -4.67 -10.63
CA PRO A 227 4.60 -5.79 -10.52
C PRO A 227 3.86 -7.08 -10.13
N ALA A 228 4.51 -8.22 -10.33
CA ALA A 228 4.11 -9.50 -9.73
C ALA A 228 2.72 -10.04 -10.13
N VAL A 229 2.26 -9.82 -11.35
CA VAL A 229 1.03 -10.44 -11.85
C VAL A 229 1.26 -11.95 -11.97
N ALA A 230 0.46 -12.73 -11.23
CA ALA A 230 0.59 -14.18 -11.17
C ALA A 230 -0.05 -14.84 -12.39
N HIS A 231 0.76 -15.49 -13.23
CA HIS A 231 0.32 -16.21 -14.41
C HIS A 231 0.26 -17.72 -14.11
N THR A 232 -0.97 -18.24 -13.97
CA THR A 232 -1.19 -19.66 -13.65
C THR A 232 -1.61 -20.43 -14.89
N VAL A 233 -0.84 -21.47 -15.21
CA VAL A 233 -1.18 -22.42 -16.28
C VAL A 233 -1.86 -23.64 -15.67
N ARG A 234 -3.10 -23.90 -16.06
CA ARG A 234 -3.88 -25.06 -15.61
C ARG A 234 -3.70 -26.22 -16.58
N LYS A 235 -3.25 -27.38 -16.10
CA LYS A 235 -3.30 -28.62 -16.89
C LYS A 235 -4.71 -29.21 -16.90
N VAL A 236 -5.29 -29.39 -18.08
CA VAL A 236 -6.58 -30.06 -18.32
C VAL A 236 -6.32 -31.26 -19.23
N GLY A 237 -6.24 -32.45 -18.65
CA GLY A 237 -5.78 -33.64 -19.36
C GLY A 237 -4.31 -33.51 -19.79
N SER A 238 -4.02 -33.73 -21.07
CA SER A 238 -2.69 -33.50 -21.67
C SER A 238 -2.44 -32.07 -22.12
N LYS A 239 -3.46 -31.19 -22.08
CA LYS A 239 -3.36 -29.80 -22.56
C LYS A 239 -3.09 -28.84 -21.40
N SER A 240 -2.19 -27.89 -21.62
CA SER A 240 -2.00 -26.73 -20.75
C SER A 240 -2.94 -25.62 -21.22
N VAL A 241 -3.74 -25.07 -20.30
CA VAL A 241 -4.67 -23.97 -20.54
C VAL A 241 -4.26 -22.81 -19.65
N GLU A 242 -3.84 -21.71 -20.26
CA GLU A 242 -3.58 -20.45 -19.56
C GLU A 242 -4.91 -19.85 -19.09
N LEU A 243 -4.95 -19.39 -17.84
CA LEU A 243 -6.13 -18.74 -17.33
C LEU A 243 -6.09 -17.26 -17.69
N SER A 244 -7.15 -16.76 -18.32
CA SER A 244 -7.24 -15.37 -18.76
C SER A 244 -7.19 -14.38 -17.61
N HIS A 245 -6.44 -13.28 -17.78
CA HIS A 245 -6.39 -12.17 -16.84
C HIS A 245 -7.37 -11.08 -17.25
N THR A 246 -7.74 -10.23 -16.29
CA THR A 246 -8.58 -9.05 -16.55
C THR A 246 -7.89 -7.82 -16.00
N LEU A 247 -7.52 -6.90 -16.89
CA LEU A 247 -7.02 -5.58 -16.53
C LEU A 247 -8.21 -4.65 -16.28
N ARG A 248 -8.35 -4.17 -15.05
CA ARG A 248 -9.38 -3.20 -14.68
C ARG A 248 -8.79 -1.80 -14.63
N LEU A 249 -9.49 -0.85 -15.26
CA LEU A 249 -9.09 0.54 -15.41
C LEU A 249 -10.24 1.47 -15.04
N LEU A 250 -9.88 2.65 -14.52
CA LEU A 250 -10.76 3.80 -14.43
C LEU A 250 -9.95 5.05 -14.76
N VAL A 251 -10.45 5.87 -15.69
CA VAL A 251 -10.00 7.24 -15.92
C VAL A 251 -10.98 8.16 -15.17
N PRO A 252 -10.63 8.66 -13.97
CA PRO A 252 -11.56 9.43 -13.16
C PRO A 252 -11.74 10.88 -13.63
N GLY A 253 -10.96 11.34 -14.61
CA GLY A 253 -11.10 12.67 -15.21
C GLY A 253 -12.33 12.80 -16.10
N GLU A 254 -12.43 13.93 -16.80
CA GLU A 254 -13.52 14.21 -17.75
C GLU A 254 -13.14 13.86 -19.20
N LEU A 255 -11.84 13.74 -19.47
CA LEU A 255 -11.31 13.45 -20.80
C LEU A 255 -11.07 11.95 -20.95
N ASP A 256 -11.44 11.41 -22.12
CA ASP A 256 -11.07 10.06 -22.51
C ASP A 256 -9.55 9.93 -22.59
N ALA A 257 -9.02 8.74 -22.28
CA ALA A 257 -7.59 8.49 -22.25
C ALA A 257 -7.15 7.53 -23.35
N HIS A 258 -5.97 7.76 -23.91
CA HIS A 258 -5.26 6.78 -24.72
C HIS A 258 -4.25 6.03 -23.86
N VAL A 259 -4.49 4.74 -23.70
CA VAL A 259 -3.74 3.88 -22.79
C VAL A 259 -2.89 2.89 -23.58
N THR A 260 -1.61 2.80 -23.24
CA THR A 260 -0.71 1.75 -23.75
C THR A 260 -0.27 0.83 -22.62
N VAL A 261 -0.47 -0.47 -22.78
CA VAL A 261 -0.11 -1.49 -21.77
C VAL A 261 1.08 -2.32 -22.27
N ASN A 262 2.22 -2.16 -21.61
CA ASN A 262 3.43 -2.92 -21.87
C ASN A 262 3.57 -4.05 -20.83
N VAL A 263 3.76 -5.27 -21.30
CA VAL A 263 4.02 -6.46 -20.47
C VAL A 263 5.53 -6.59 -20.28
N LEU A 264 5.97 -6.74 -19.03
CA LEU A 264 7.37 -6.94 -18.64
C LEU A 264 7.56 -8.38 -18.16
N SER A 265 8.36 -9.17 -18.87
CA SER A 265 8.61 -10.59 -18.58
C SER A 265 10.10 -10.92 -18.60
N THR A 266 10.48 -12.16 -18.25
CA THR A 266 11.90 -12.57 -18.31
C THR A 266 12.42 -12.72 -19.73
N ASP A 267 11.53 -12.80 -20.71
CA ASP A 267 11.86 -13.04 -22.11
C ASP A 267 11.86 -11.75 -22.93
N GLY A 268 11.58 -10.61 -22.28
CA GLY A 268 11.50 -9.29 -22.87
C GLY A 268 10.21 -8.55 -22.52
N SER A 269 10.12 -7.32 -23.03
CA SER A 269 8.95 -6.46 -22.94
C SER A 269 8.23 -6.34 -24.27
N PHE A 270 6.88 -6.32 -24.25
CA PHE A 270 6.06 -6.17 -25.45
C PHE A 270 4.66 -5.64 -25.12
N ILE A 271 4.01 -5.03 -26.12
CA ILE A 271 2.63 -4.57 -26.04
C ILE A 271 1.71 -5.68 -26.60
N PRO A 272 0.78 -6.25 -25.81
CA PRO A 272 -0.17 -7.23 -26.33
C PRO A 272 -1.11 -6.62 -27.38
N ALA A 273 -1.64 -7.46 -28.27
CA ALA A 273 -2.56 -7.00 -29.31
C ALA A 273 -3.78 -6.28 -28.70
N GLY A 274 -4.13 -5.11 -29.26
CA GLY A 274 -5.26 -4.30 -28.80
C GLY A 274 -4.98 -3.41 -27.58
N PHE A 275 -3.73 -3.36 -27.11
CA PHE A 275 -3.29 -2.53 -25.99
C PHE A 275 -2.31 -1.41 -26.37
N GLU A 276 -2.08 -1.17 -27.66
CA GLU A 276 -1.35 0.00 -28.13
C GLU A 276 -2.35 1.14 -28.38
N ASN A 277 -2.12 2.30 -27.75
CA ASN A 277 -2.94 3.52 -27.90
C ASN A 277 -4.46 3.27 -27.76
N LYS A 278 -4.85 2.39 -26.83
CA LYS A 278 -6.23 1.96 -26.62
C LYS A 278 -7.04 3.10 -26.00
N LEU A 279 -8.12 3.51 -26.67
CA LEU A 279 -9.07 4.47 -26.12
C LEU A 279 -9.85 3.86 -24.95
N VAL A 280 -9.80 4.53 -23.79
CA VAL A 280 -10.55 4.21 -22.58
C VAL A 280 -11.43 5.40 -22.23
N LYS A 281 -12.74 5.16 -22.12
CA LYS A 281 -13.71 6.21 -21.80
C LYS A 281 -13.56 6.70 -20.37
N ALA A 282 -13.73 8.01 -20.19
CA ALA A 282 -13.70 8.64 -18.88
C ALA A 282 -14.94 8.28 -18.05
N GLY A 283 -14.79 8.25 -16.72
CA GLY A 283 -15.91 8.21 -15.78
C GLY A 283 -16.62 6.87 -15.60
N SER A 284 -16.22 5.80 -16.30
CA SER A 284 -16.72 4.43 -16.06
C SER A 284 -15.59 3.42 -15.87
N VAL A 285 -15.89 2.35 -15.12
CA VAL A 285 -14.93 1.26 -14.94
C VAL A 285 -14.95 0.39 -16.18
N VAL A 286 -13.76 0.06 -16.68
CA VAL A 286 -13.57 -0.82 -17.83
C VAL A 286 -12.69 -1.99 -17.45
N SER A 287 -13.13 -3.20 -17.80
CA SER A 287 -12.34 -4.42 -17.66
C SER A 287 -11.97 -4.95 -19.05
N LEU A 288 -10.67 -5.06 -19.31
CA LEU A 288 -10.11 -5.53 -20.57
C LEU A 288 -9.50 -6.91 -20.37
N GLU A 289 -9.77 -7.84 -21.30
CA GLU A 289 -9.16 -9.16 -21.29
C GLU A 289 -7.66 -9.05 -21.61
N LEU A 290 -6.82 -9.60 -20.73
CA LEU A 290 -5.37 -9.52 -20.81
C LEU A 290 -4.79 -10.95 -20.87
N ASN A 291 -4.48 -11.43 -22.07
CA ASN A 291 -3.99 -12.78 -22.31
C ASN A 291 -2.61 -12.76 -23.00
N PRO A 292 -1.56 -12.31 -22.31
CA PRO A 292 -0.23 -12.35 -22.89
C PRO A 292 0.22 -13.82 -22.98
N ASN A 293 0.64 -14.25 -24.16
CA ASN A 293 1.22 -15.58 -24.38
C ASN A 293 2.63 -15.60 -23.78
N LEU A 294 2.78 -16.16 -22.58
CA LEU A 294 4.02 -16.11 -21.82
C LEU A 294 4.41 -17.51 -21.32
N PRO A 295 5.65 -17.96 -21.54
CA PRO A 295 6.11 -19.21 -20.93
C PRO A 295 6.37 -19.03 -19.41
N THR A 296 6.45 -17.79 -18.94
CA THR A 296 6.74 -17.43 -17.55
C THR A 296 5.51 -17.48 -16.67
N SER A 297 5.66 -17.97 -15.44
CA SER A 297 4.57 -17.99 -14.45
C SER A 297 4.23 -16.63 -13.84
N LYS A 298 4.94 -15.55 -14.21
CA LYS A 298 4.75 -14.20 -13.65
C LYS A 298 5.25 -13.14 -14.62
N PHE A 299 4.56 -12.00 -14.64
CA PHE A 299 4.96 -10.82 -15.39
C PHE A 299 4.66 -9.56 -14.57
N GLY A 300 5.04 -8.40 -15.08
CA GLY A 300 4.53 -7.12 -14.60
C GLY A 300 3.97 -6.30 -15.75
N LEU A 301 3.29 -5.22 -15.40
CA LEU A 301 2.77 -4.26 -16.37
C LEU A 301 3.36 -2.89 -16.13
N HIS A 302 3.68 -2.20 -17.22
CA HIS A 302 3.80 -0.76 -17.29
C HIS A 302 2.66 -0.22 -18.15
N ILE A 303 1.80 0.60 -17.56
CA ILE A 303 0.67 1.23 -18.22
C ILE A 303 0.99 2.71 -18.35
N SER A 304 0.99 3.22 -19.58
CA SER A 304 1.18 4.64 -19.89
C SER A 304 -0.12 5.24 -20.44
N SER A 305 -0.39 6.49 -20.09
CA SER A 305 -1.62 7.18 -20.45
C SER A 305 -1.39 8.69 -20.58
N ASP A 306 -2.12 9.33 -21.49
CA ASP A 306 -2.20 10.79 -21.62
C ASP A 306 -2.98 11.44 -20.46
N GLU A 307 -3.96 10.75 -19.88
CA GLU A 307 -4.70 11.17 -18.70
C GLU A 307 -4.41 10.31 -17.44
N PRO A 308 -4.49 10.87 -16.22
CA PRO A 308 -4.33 10.09 -14.99
C PRO A 308 -5.40 9.00 -14.86
N LEU A 309 -5.00 7.77 -14.53
CA LEU A 309 -5.92 6.66 -14.31
C LEU A 309 -5.53 5.83 -13.09
N VAL A 310 -6.37 4.88 -12.70
CA VAL A 310 -6.06 3.84 -11.71
C VAL A 310 -6.27 2.45 -12.32
N ALA A 311 -5.44 1.48 -11.94
CA ALA A 311 -5.44 0.15 -12.54
C ALA A 311 -5.13 -0.98 -11.57
N SER A 312 -5.69 -2.16 -11.83
CA SER A 312 -5.32 -3.43 -11.19
C SER A 312 -5.58 -4.60 -12.13
N VAL A 313 -4.96 -5.74 -11.85
CA VAL A 313 -5.15 -6.97 -12.62
C VAL A 313 -5.79 -8.02 -11.74
N TYR A 314 -6.95 -8.53 -12.17
CA TYR A 314 -7.54 -9.74 -11.65
C TYR A 314 -6.90 -10.94 -12.35
N SER A 315 -6.38 -11.88 -11.56
CA SER A 315 -5.83 -13.13 -12.08
C SER A 315 -6.49 -14.32 -11.37
N PRO A 316 -7.18 -15.22 -12.09
CA PRO A 316 -7.59 -16.49 -11.52
C PRO A 316 -6.34 -17.31 -11.14
N THR A 317 -6.41 -17.99 -10.01
CA THR A 317 -5.34 -18.88 -9.54
C THR A 317 -5.89 -20.27 -9.32
N PHE A 318 -5.03 -21.27 -9.52
CA PHE A 318 -5.40 -22.66 -9.36
C PHE A 318 -4.25 -23.42 -8.69
N ALA A 319 -4.48 -23.88 -7.47
CA ALA A 319 -3.51 -24.65 -6.70
C ALA A 319 -4.21 -25.78 -5.94
N GLU A 320 -3.57 -26.94 -5.82
CA GLU A 320 -4.08 -28.08 -5.05
C GLU A 320 -5.54 -28.46 -5.38
N LYS A 321 -5.90 -28.45 -6.68
CA LYS A 321 -7.26 -28.71 -7.21
C LYS A 321 -8.33 -27.69 -6.83
N LYS A 322 -7.92 -26.50 -6.38
CA LYS A 322 -8.82 -25.46 -5.93
C LYS A 322 -8.63 -24.18 -6.74
N SER A 323 -9.75 -23.61 -7.16
CA SER A 323 -9.80 -22.31 -7.80
C SER A 323 -9.86 -21.22 -6.74
N ASP A 324 -9.10 -20.16 -6.97
CA ASP A 324 -9.10 -18.92 -6.20
C ASP A 324 -8.78 -17.77 -7.18
N PHE A 325 -8.57 -16.55 -6.69
CA PHE A 325 -8.10 -15.43 -7.51
C PHE A 325 -7.20 -14.50 -6.70
N ILE A 326 -6.51 -13.61 -7.39
CA ILE A 326 -5.63 -12.62 -6.80
C ILE A 326 -5.77 -11.29 -7.54
N TRP A 327 -5.72 -10.19 -6.79
CA TRP A 327 -5.65 -8.83 -7.30
C TRP A 327 -4.21 -8.32 -7.21
N SER A 328 -3.60 -8.05 -8.37
CA SER A 328 -2.30 -7.37 -8.46
C SER A 328 -2.54 -5.89 -8.69
N THR A 329 -2.01 -5.03 -7.82
CA THR A 329 -2.31 -3.59 -7.83
C THR A 329 -1.08 -2.77 -8.20
N SER A 330 -1.26 -1.47 -8.43
CA SER A 330 -0.12 -0.57 -8.65
C SER A 330 0.82 -0.53 -7.43
N ALA A 331 2.12 -0.48 -7.68
CA ALA A 331 3.13 -0.24 -6.65
C ALA A 331 3.84 1.09 -6.90
N PRO A 332 4.18 1.86 -5.85
CA PRO A 332 5.00 3.05 -6.00
C PRO A 332 6.45 2.68 -6.36
N GLU A 333 7.21 3.68 -6.83
CA GLU A 333 8.64 3.52 -7.02
C GLU A 333 9.30 3.11 -5.69
N LEU A 334 10.11 2.06 -5.74
CA LEU A 334 10.71 1.45 -4.56
C LEU A 334 11.76 2.39 -3.98
N SER A 335 11.57 2.76 -2.71
CA SER A 335 12.55 3.49 -1.93
C SER A 335 13.18 2.60 -0.85
N LYS A 336 14.11 3.18 -0.07
CA LYS A 336 14.60 2.51 1.14
C LYS A 336 13.44 2.27 2.11
N ILE A 337 13.12 1.02 2.35
CA ILE A 337 12.04 0.59 3.25
C ILE A 337 12.45 -0.67 4.00
N THR A 338 11.86 -0.88 5.17
CA THR A 338 11.95 -2.15 5.90
C THR A 338 10.56 -2.79 5.96
N LEU A 339 10.47 -4.08 5.65
CA LEU A 339 9.25 -4.86 5.76
C LEU A 339 9.41 -5.90 6.87
N ALA A 340 8.41 -6.06 7.72
CA ALA A 340 8.36 -7.14 8.67
C ALA A 340 7.69 -8.37 8.03
N THR A 341 8.43 -9.47 7.95
CA THR A 341 8.03 -10.68 7.21
C THR A 341 8.05 -11.94 8.07
N SER A 342 8.08 -11.78 9.39
CA SER A 342 8.12 -12.85 10.38
C SER A 342 7.09 -13.97 10.09
N GLY A 343 7.59 -15.18 9.82
CA GLY A 343 6.78 -16.36 9.50
C GLY A 343 6.08 -16.33 8.14
N LEU A 344 6.51 -15.44 7.25
CA LEU A 344 6.17 -15.44 5.83
C LEU A 344 7.43 -15.79 5.02
N SER A 345 7.23 -16.33 3.83
CA SER A 345 8.30 -16.61 2.87
C SER A 345 7.91 -16.07 1.48
N PRO A 346 7.79 -14.74 1.34
CA PRO A 346 7.33 -14.15 0.11
C PRO A 346 8.35 -14.37 -1.01
N GLN A 347 7.86 -14.48 -2.24
CA GLN A 347 8.66 -14.25 -3.42
C GLN A 347 8.52 -12.78 -3.81
N LEU A 348 9.63 -12.05 -3.85
CA LEU A 348 9.64 -10.66 -4.29
C LEU A 348 9.90 -10.63 -5.79
N ILE A 349 9.15 -9.77 -6.48
CA ILE A 349 9.26 -9.54 -7.91
C ILE A 349 9.42 -8.04 -8.10
N PHE A 350 10.42 -7.68 -8.90
CA PHE A 350 10.76 -6.31 -9.25
C PHE A 350 10.61 -6.14 -10.75
N ILE A 351 10.13 -4.98 -11.17
CA ILE A 351 10.09 -4.56 -12.57
C ILE A 351 10.77 -3.21 -12.75
N GLY A 352 11.29 -2.98 -13.95
CA GLY A 352 11.95 -1.74 -14.35
C GLY A 352 13.07 -1.99 -15.36
N GLY A 353 13.43 -0.98 -16.15
CA GLY A 353 14.40 -1.15 -17.25
C GLY A 353 15.75 -1.72 -16.78
N ALA A 354 16.35 -1.14 -15.72
CA ALA A 354 17.57 -1.66 -15.10
C ALA A 354 17.37 -1.88 -13.59
N ILE A 355 17.34 -3.13 -13.17
CA ILE A 355 17.10 -3.50 -11.77
C ILE A 355 18.43 -3.68 -11.06
N LYS A 356 18.74 -2.76 -10.14
CA LYS A 356 19.91 -2.83 -9.26
C LYS A 356 19.53 -2.45 -7.84
N LEU A 357 19.41 -3.45 -6.97
CA LEU A 357 19.08 -3.24 -5.56
C LEU A 357 19.80 -4.22 -4.63
N ASP A 358 20.03 -3.77 -3.40
CA ASP A 358 20.66 -4.56 -2.35
C ASP A 358 19.66 -4.72 -1.20
N ILE A 359 19.45 -5.96 -0.78
CA ILE A 359 18.49 -6.34 0.25
C ILE A 359 19.25 -6.91 1.45
N GLU A 360 19.06 -6.34 2.63
CA GLU A 360 19.46 -6.95 3.89
C GLU A 360 18.33 -7.84 4.42
N LEU A 361 18.60 -9.13 4.57
CA LEU A 361 17.73 -10.11 5.22
C LEU A 361 18.16 -10.27 6.66
N LYS A 362 17.24 -10.05 7.59
CA LYS A 362 17.45 -10.30 9.02
C LYS A 362 16.75 -11.59 9.42
N PHE A 363 17.49 -12.52 10.00
CA PHE A 363 16.99 -13.81 10.45
C PHE A 363 16.64 -13.82 11.94
N ASP A 364 15.97 -14.88 12.35
CA ASP A 364 15.85 -15.25 13.75
C ASP A 364 17.24 -15.33 14.41
N LYS A 365 17.35 -14.90 15.67
CA LYS A 365 18.62 -14.77 16.42
C LYS A 365 19.60 -13.69 15.91
N GLY A 366 19.16 -12.79 15.02
CA GLY A 366 19.88 -11.56 14.70
C GLY A 366 20.92 -11.66 13.58
N LYS A 367 21.13 -12.84 12.99
CA LYS A 367 21.98 -13.03 11.80
C LYS A 367 21.47 -12.17 10.64
N ARG A 368 22.39 -11.53 9.92
CA ARG A 368 22.10 -10.71 8.75
C ARG A 368 22.76 -11.29 7.50
N LYS A 369 22.12 -11.16 6.35
CA LYS A 369 22.67 -11.52 5.04
C LYS A 369 22.28 -10.45 4.03
N ILE A 370 23.26 -9.94 3.28
CA ILE A 370 22.98 -9.05 2.14
C ILE A 370 22.81 -9.92 0.89
N VAL A 371 21.81 -9.60 0.08
CA VAL A 371 21.58 -10.20 -1.23
C VAL A 371 21.48 -9.09 -2.27
N ASN A 372 22.26 -9.23 -3.34
CA ASN A 372 22.23 -8.32 -4.46
C ASN A 372 21.27 -8.88 -5.52
N VAL A 373 20.30 -8.07 -5.94
CA VAL A 373 19.38 -8.42 -7.03
C VAL A 373 19.73 -7.54 -8.22
N ARG A 374 20.02 -8.19 -9.35
CA ARG A 374 20.38 -7.57 -10.61
C ARG A 374 19.53 -8.21 -11.72
N GLY A 375 19.07 -7.40 -12.68
CA GLY A 375 18.27 -7.87 -13.81
C GLY A 375 17.85 -6.71 -14.70
N GLU A 376 17.14 -7.05 -15.77
CA GLU A 376 16.56 -6.12 -16.73
C GLU A 376 15.09 -6.50 -16.91
N GLU A 377 14.21 -5.50 -17.00
CA GLU A 377 12.74 -5.61 -17.08
C GLU A 377 12.05 -6.28 -15.90
N ILE A 378 12.49 -7.47 -15.49
CA ILE A 378 11.97 -8.21 -14.33
C ILE A 378 13.11 -8.92 -13.59
N ALA A 379 13.03 -8.93 -12.26
CA ALA A 379 13.91 -9.73 -11.41
C ALA A 379 13.13 -10.35 -10.26
N THR A 380 13.52 -11.55 -9.85
CA THR A 380 12.84 -12.31 -8.81
C THR A 380 13.80 -12.78 -7.73
N ILE A 381 13.34 -12.77 -6.48
CA ILE A 381 14.06 -13.37 -5.36
C ILE A 381 13.07 -14.07 -4.42
N LYS A 382 13.36 -15.32 -4.08
CA LYS A 382 12.60 -16.06 -3.05
C LYS A 382 13.22 -15.79 -1.69
N ILE A 383 12.42 -15.31 -0.75
CA ILE A 383 12.88 -15.06 0.61
C ILE A 383 12.86 -16.37 1.40
N PRO A 384 13.99 -16.80 1.99
CA PRO A 384 14.05 -18.01 2.78
C PRO A 384 13.13 -17.95 4.01
N ALA A 385 12.70 -19.13 4.48
CA ALA A 385 12.05 -19.24 5.79
C ALA A 385 12.98 -18.75 6.91
N GLY A 386 12.40 -18.21 7.99
CA GLY A 386 13.15 -17.68 9.14
C GLY A 386 13.68 -16.25 8.96
N VAL A 387 13.37 -15.59 7.84
CA VAL A 387 13.61 -14.14 7.68
C VAL A 387 12.49 -13.36 8.36
N ARG A 388 12.86 -12.55 9.36
CA ARG A 388 11.92 -11.74 10.14
C ARG A 388 11.70 -10.35 9.55
N SER A 389 12.71 -9.80 8.86
CA SER A 389 12.59 -8.53 8.18
C SER A 389 13.45 -8.44 6.93
N ILE A 390 12.98 -7.66 5.97
CA ILE A 390 13.62 -7.39 4.68
C ILE A 390 13.84 -5.88 4.59
N THR A 391 15.10 -5.46 4.45
CA THR A 391 15.46 -4.04 4.35
C THR A 391 16.08 -3.77 2.98
N PHE A 392 15.49 -2.83 2.24
CA PHE A 392 16.04 -2.36 0.97
C PHE A 392 17.06 -1.26 1.25
N VAL A 393 18.35 -1.60 1.23
CA VAL A 393 19.42 -0.69 1.68
C VAL A 393 19.91 0.23 0.55
N LYS A 394 19.94 -0.28 -0.68
CA LYS A 394 20.25 0.48 -1.90
C LYS A 394 19.25 0.09 -2.97
N VAL A 395 18.63 1.08 -3.61
CA VAL A 395 17.65 0.88 -4.66
C VAL A 395 17.93 1.93 -5.74
N ALA A 396 18.17 1.48 -6.98
CA ALA A 396 18.23 2.38 -8.13
C ALA A 396 16.83 2.91 -8.48
N LYS A 397 16.78 4.04 -9.18
CA LYS A 397 15.50 4.64 -9.62
C LYS A 397 14.81 3.78 -10.67
N GLY A 398 13.50 3.95 -10.81
CA GLY A 398 12.66 3.27 -11.80
C GLY A 398 12.42 1.79 -11.50
N ILE A 399 12.56 1.38 -10.23
CA ILE A 399 12.28 0.02 -9.78
C ILE A 399 10.95 0.01 -9.04
N TYR A 400 10.06 -0.89 -9.41
CA TYR A 400 8.77 -1.10 -8.77
C TYR A 400 8.69 -2.56 -8.34
N GLY A 401 8.04 -2.88 -7.23
CA GLY A 401 8.01 -4.28 -6.80
C GLY A 401 6.84 -4.63 -5.90
N ALA A 402 6.58 -5.94 -5.84
CA ALA A 402 5.58 -6.54 -4.99
C ALA A 402 6.05 -7.90 -4.46
N GLY A 403 5.44 -8.33 -3.37
CA GLY A 403 5.59 -9.67 -2.82
C GLY A 403 4.38 -10.53 -3.14
N LEU A 404 4.65 -11.78 -3.51
CA LEU A 404 3.67 -12.85 -3.59
C LEU A 404 3.91 -13.87 -2.49
N ILE A 405 2.86 -14.22 -1.78
CA ILE A 405 2.85 -15.28 -0.77
C ILE A 405 1.96 -16.40 -1.28
N SER A 406 2.42 -17.64 -1.16
CA SER A 406 1.63 -18.83 -1.48
C SER A 406 1.54 -19.73 -0.26
N SER A 407 0.35 -20.26 0.00
CA SER A 407 0.06 -21.20 1.07
C SER A 407 -0.99 -22.21 0.61
N LYS A 408 -1.23 -23.24 1.43
CA LYS A 408 -2.36 -24.18 1.21
C LYS A 408 -3.73 -23.49 1.14
N SER A 409 -3.88 -22.33 1.79
CA SER A 409 -5.15 -21.60 1.81
C SER A 409 -5.39 -20.79 0.54
N GLY A 410 -4.33 -20.35 -0.15
CA GLY A 410 -4.42 -19.46 -1.31
C GLY A 410 -3.14 -18.63 -1.53
N TYR A 411 -3.24 -17.64 -2.41
CA TYR A 411 -2.18 -16.70 -2.77
C TYR A 411 -2.50 -15.32 -2.24
N GLY A 412 -1.51 -14.51 -1.89
CA GLY A 412 -1.76 -13.09 -1.61
C GLY A 412 -0.68 -12.19 -2.14
N TYR A 413 -1.10 -10.99 -2.50
CA TYR A 413 -0.29 -9.93 -3.09
C TYR A 413 -0.10 -8.81 -2.09
N PHE A 414 1.10 -8.22 -2.03
CA PHE A 414 1.27 -6.92 -1.36
C PHE A 414 2.30 -6.06 -2.12
N PRO A 415 2.04 -4.75 -2.29
CA PRO A 415 3.00 -3.86 -2.92
C PRO A 415 4.19 -3.61 -1.97
N LEU A 416 5.39 -3.44 -2.52
CA LEU A 416 6.55 -3.00 -1.75
C LEU A 416 6.49 -1.48 -1.56
N ALA A 417 5.70 -1.08 -0.58
CA ALA A 417 5.49 0.32 -0.22
C ALA A 417 5.76 0.56 1.28
N PRO A 418 6.20 1.77 1.67
CA PRO A 418 6.30 2.12 3.07
C PRO A 418 4.91 2.26 3.68
N GLY A 419 4.65 1.57 4.78
CA GLY A 419 3.45 1.76 5.59
C GLY A 419 3.46 3.10 6.33
N SER A 420 4.63 3.66 6.62
CA SER A 420 4.79 4.95 7.29
C SER A 420 6.10 5.59 6.84
N VAL A 421 6.09 6.92 6.69
CA VAL A 421 7.25 7.71 6.31
C VAL A 421 7.61 8.68 7.43
N LEU A 422 8.89 9.06 7.50
CA LEU A 422 9.36 9.96 8.54
C LEU A 422 8.71 11.33 8.35
N THR A 423 7.97 11.78 9.36
CA THR A 423 7.35 13.11 9.37
C THR A 423 8.13 14.05 10.27
N LYS A 424 8.24 15.31 9.87
CA LYS A 424 8.93 16.37 10.61
C LYS A 424 7.90 17.41 11.03
N SER A 425 7.78 17.65 12.32
CA SER A 425 6.90 18.69 12.88
C SER A 425 7.72 19.68 13.70
N SER A 426 7.42 20.97 13.58
CA SER A 426 7.99 21.99 14.47
C SER A 426 7.50 21.76 15.89
N VAL A 427 8.41 21.72 16.85
CA VAL A 427 8.03 21.71 18.27
C VAL A 427 7.48 23.10 18.58
N PRO A 428 6.23 23.23 19.04
CA PRO A 428 5.70 24.53 19.42
C PRO A 428 6.54 25.09 20.56
N LEU A 429 7.09 26.30 20.36
CA LEU A 429 7.75 27.04 21.42
C LEU A 429 6.65 27.53 22.37
N SER A 430 6.64 27.01 23.60
CA SER A 430 5.79 27.54 24.67
C SER A 430 6.28 28.95 25.03
N ASN A 431 5.71 29.97 24.41
CA ASN A 431 5.98 31.35 24.79
C ASN A 431 5.09 31.73 25.97
N ILE A 432 5.67 31.75 27.17
CA ILE A 432 4.96 32.05 28.41
C ILE A 432 4.40 33.49 28.46
N ARG A 433 4.85 34.40 27.57
CA ARG A 433 4.29 35.76 27.44
C ARG A 433 2.87 35.81 26.87
N VAL A 434 2.36 34.72 26.30
CA VAL A 434 0.98 34.65 25.76
C VAL A 434 -0.04 34.36 26.88
N LEU A 435 0.42 34.05 28.10
CA LEU A 435 -0.44 33.70 29.25
C LEU A 435 -0.56 34.78 30.33
N THR A 436 0.02 35.96 30.11
CA THR A 436 -0.20 37.14 30.96
C THR A 436 -0.78 38.26 30.10
N PRO A 437 -2.07 38.61 30.26
CA PRO A 437 -2.70 39.71 29.52
C PRO A 437 -2.07 41.07 29.83
#